data_AF-A0A3D4M3S4-F1
#
_entry.id   AF-A0A3D4M3S4-F1
#
_cell.length_a   1.000
_cell.length_b   1.000
_cell.length_c   1.000
_cell.angle_alpha   90.00
_cell.angle_beta   90.00
_cell.angle_gamma   90.00
#
_symmetry.space_group_name_H-M   'P 1'
#
loop_
_entity.id
_entity.type
_entity.pdbx_description
1 polymer ?
#
loop_
_entity_poly.entity_id
_entity_poly.type
_entity_poly.pdbx_seq_one_letter_code
_entity_poly.pdbx_strand_id
1 'polypeptide(L)'
;MIQSIITSLLTMFVLWLLVKKYPERIQMDQVHLDQKVLAKKFRVLYFLYASGFLIAAGLGAVFMEAVADWLLGIRTKKEEPVQFAIFISPIAFYFGGGFLALGIFSRFILTLIRKLKDEEHYAQFITYLQRKQNMNVERLNVHLGIAFIILGAGIYLLALNTYTLFGKENVKYSSFWDLGSKSYSYEEIEKIICYDAFEAPNGNTVYREHYVIKFRDGQSWNSRNQGYDEDDKNDEVFYWLEETLPLELEFQDMNPE
;
A
#
# COMPACT_ATOMS: atom_id res chain seq x y z
N MET A 1 8.45 2.24 -21.82
CA MET A 1 8.74 1.01 -22.57
C MET A 1 9.84 0.16 -21.93
N ILE A 2 11.00 0.72 -21.55
CA ILE A 2 12.08 -0.07 -20.89
C ILE A 2 11.64 -0.62 -19.52
N GLN A 3 11.02 0.21 -18.67
CA GLN A 3 10.53 -0.23 -17.35
C GLN A 3 9.54 -1.41 -17.43
N SER A 4 8.59 -1.38 -18.37
CA SER A 4 7.62 -2.48 -18.55
C SER A 4 8.28 -3.79 -18.99
N ILE A 5 9.34 -3.72 -19.80
CA ILE A 5 10.13 -4.89 -20.20
C ILE A 5 10.86 -5.46 -18.98
N ILE A 6 11.54 -4.61 -18.20
CA ILE A 6 12.26 -5.02 -16.99
C ILE A 6 11.30 -5.69 -15.99
N THR A 7 10.14 -5.09 -15.72
CA THR A 7 9.13 -5.65 -14.80
C THR A 7 8.61 -7.00 -15.27
N SER A 8 8.39 -7.16 -16.58
CA SER A 8 7.94 -8.44 -17.16
C SER A 8 9.01 -9.52 -17.02
N LEU A 9 10.27 -9.20 -17.33
CA LEU A 9 11.40 -10.13 -17.18
C LEU A 9 11.61 -10.53 -15.72
N LEU A 10 11.53 -9.57 -14.79
CA LEU A 10 11.64 -9.83 -13.36
C LEU A 10 10.50 -10.75 -12.88
N THR A 11 9.27 -10.50 -13.35
CA THR A 11 8.10 -11.33 -13.00
C THR A 11 8.29 -12.76 -13.51
N MET A 12 8.72 -12.95 -14.76
CA MET A 12 9.02 -14.27 -15.32
C MET A 12 10.14 -14.98 -14.54
N PHE A 13 11.20 -14.24 -14.15
CA PHE A 13 12.29 -14.78 -13.36
C PHE A 13 11.84 -15.23 -11.96
N VAL A 14 11.03 -14.42 -11.29
CA VAL A 14 10.45 -14.78 -9.97
C VAL A 14 9.56 -16.01 -10.10
N LEU A 15 8.69 -16.08 -11.12
CA LEU A 15 7.85 -17.25 -11.37
C LEU A 15 8.70 -18.50 -11.61
N TRP A 16 9.77 -18.40 -12.40
CA TRP A 16 10.71 -19.50 -12.61
C TRP A 16 11.38 -19.98 -11.31
N LEU A 17 11.81 -19.06 -10.45
CA LEU A 17 12.36 -19.39 -9.13
C LEU A 17 11.33 -20.07 -8.23
N LEU A 18 10.07 -19.64 -8.25
CA LEU A 18 9.00 -20.26 -7.48
C LEU A 18 8.74 -21.70 -7.94
N VAL A 19 8.69 -21.95 -9.26
CA VAL A 19 8.56 -23.30 -9.83
C VAL A 19 9.71 -24.20 -9.38
N LYS A 20 10.95 -23.70 -9.44
CA LYS A 20 12.14 -24.45 -9.02
C LYS A 20 12.16 -24.73 -7.52
N LYS A 21 11.72 -23.80 -6.69
CA LYS A 21 11.70 -23.92 -5.22
C LYS A 21 10.57 -24.83 -4.71
N TYR A 22 9.44 -24.86 -5.41
CA TYR A 22 8.25 -25.62 -5.03
C TYR A 22 7.84 -26.59 -6.15
N PRO A 23 8.69 -27.59 -6.47
CA PRO A 23 8.37 -28.54 -7.53
C PRO A 23 7.08 -29.28 -7.22
N GLU A 24 6.37 -29.67 -8.29
CA GLU A 24 5.15 -30.45 -8.20
C GLU A 24 5.35 -31.72 -7.35
N ARG A 25 4.37 -32.03 -6.49
CA ARG A 25 4.36 -33.27 -5.70
C ARG A 25 3.16 -34.10 -6.10
N ILE A 26 3.32 -34.90 -7.16
CA ILE A 26 2.27 -35.81 -7.62
C ILE A 26 2.14 -36.96 -6.63
N GLN A 27 0.92 -37.19 -6.12
CA GLN A 27 0.61 -38.39 -5.34
C GLN A 27 0.48 -39.58 -6.30
N MET A 28 1.15 -40.70 -5.98
CA MET A 28 1.30 -41.83 -6.91
C MET A 28 -0.03 -42.48 -7.31
N ASP A 29 -1.02 -42.44 -6.42
CA ASP A 29 -2.39 -42.93 -6.64
C ASP A 29 -3.19 -42.12 -7.68
N GLN A 30 -2.76 -40.89 -8.00
CA GLN A 30 -3.49 -40.00 -8.90
C GLN A 30 -2.83 -39.80 -10.27
N VAL A 31 -1.73 -40.51 -10.56
CA VAL A 31 -0.97 -40.39 -11.82
C VAL A 31 -1.84 -40.65 -13.05
N HIS A 32 -2.86 -41.50 -12.94
CA HIS A 32 -3.69 -41.94 -14.06
C HIS A 32 -4.80 -40.96 -14.48
N LEU A 33 -5.07 -39.89 -13.74
CA LEU A 33 -6.15 -38.96 -14.06
C LEU A 33 -5.77 -38.06 -15.25
N ASP A 34 -6.60 -37.97 -16.29
CA ASP A 34 -6.38 -37.05 -17.42
C ASP A 34 -6.61 -35.59 -16.99
N GLN A 35 -5.63 -34.72 -17.27
CA GLN A 35 -5.71 -33.28 -16.99
C GLN A 35 -6.91 -32.61 -17.66
N LYS A 36 -7.34 -33.04 -18.85
CA LYS A 36 -8.51 -32.48 -19.53
C LYS A 36 -9.80 -32.79 -18.78
N VAL A 37 -9.92 -34.01 -18.25
CA VAL A 37 -11.06 -34.44 -17.42
C VAL A 37 -11.10 -33.62 -16.13
N LEU A 38 -9.96 -33.47 -15.46
CA LEU A 38 -9.84 -32.65 -14.25
C LEU A 38 -10.17 -31.17 -14.50
N ALA A 39 -9.68 -30.59 -15.61
CA ALA A 39 -9.95 -29.21 -15.98
C ALA A 39 -11.44 -28.95 -16.20
N LYS A 40 -12.15 -29.88 -16.86
CA LYS A 40 -13.61 -29.80 -17.03
C LYS A 40 -14.32 -29.93 -15.69
N LYS A 41 -13.93 -30.91 -14.85
CA LYS A 41 -14.53 -31.18 -13.53
C LYS A 41 -14.42 -29.97 -12.59
N PHE A 42 -13.25 -29.32 -12.54
CA PHE A 42 -12.95 -28.28 -11.55
C PHE A 42 -12.97 -26.85 -12.10
N ARG A 43 -13.46 -26.62 -13.32
CA ARG A 43 -13.48 -25.27 -13.94
C ARG A 43 -14.14 -24.22 -13.05
N VAL A 44 -15.34 -24.53 -12.54
CA VAL A 44 -16.11 -23.59 -11.70
C VAL A 44 -15.42 -23.36 -10.37
N LEU A 45 -14.95 -24.43 -9.70
CA LEU A 45 -14.25 -24.31 -8.42
C LEU A 45 -12.96 -23.51 -8.55
N TYR A 46 -12.22 -23.70 -9.65
CA TYR A 46 -11.03 -22.91 -9.96
C TYR A 46 -11.36 -21.43 -10.17
N PHE A 47 -12.43 -21.13 -10.92
CA PHE A 47 -12.89 -19.75 -11.11
C PHE A 47 -13.27 -19.11 -9.77
N LEU A 48 -14.04 -19.80 -8.93
CA LEU A 48 -14.39 -19.31 -7.59
C LEU A 48 -13.17 -19.11 -6.70
N TYR A 49 -12.21 -20.04 -6.75
CA TYR A 49 -10.93 -19.91 -6.04
C TYR A 49 -10.18 -18.65 -6.49
N ALA A 50 -10.03 -18.43 -7.80
CA ALA A 50 -9.32 -17.27 -8.35
C ALA A 50 -10.05 -15.95 -8.07
N SER A 51 -11.35 -15.88 -8.33
CA SER A 51 -12.18 -14.70 -8.05
C SER A 51 -12.24 -14.39 -6.56
N GLY A 52 -12.18 -15.42 -5.70
CA GLY A 52 -12.12 -15.28 -4.26
C GLY A 52 -10.93 -14.44 -3.78
N PHE A 53 -9.76 -14.54 -4.43
CA PHE A 53 -8.61 -13.68 -4.10
C PHE A 53 -8.87 -12.21 -4.41
N LEU A 54 -9.49 -11.92 -5.56
CA LEU A 54 -9.81 -10.54 -5.95
C LEU A 54 -10.85 -9.92 -5.02
N ILE A 55 -11.89 -10.70 -4.68
CA ILE A 55 -12.92 -10.28 -3.73
C ILE A 55 -12.31 -10.07 -2.34
N ALA A 56 -11.47 -11.00 -1.86
CA ALA A 56 -10.80 -10.89 -0.57
C ALA A 56 -9.90 -9.64 -0.52
N ALA A 57 -9.13 -9.38 -1.57
CA ALA A 57 -8.29 -8.17 -1.64
C ALA A 57 -9.14 -6.88 -1.56
N GLY A 58 -10.22 -6.80 -2.33
CA GLY A 58 -11.12 -5.63 -2.30
C GLY A 58 -11.79 -5.43 -0.95
N LEU A 59 -12.35 -6.49 -0.36
CA LEU A 59 -12.96 -6.42 0.97
C LEU A 59 -11.95 -6.09 2.06
N GLY A 60 -10.74 -6.65 1.96
CA GLY A 60 -9.63 -6.37 2.88
C GLY A 60 -9.18 -4.92 2.83
N ALA A 61 -9.07 -4.35 1.63
CA ALA A 61 -8.73 -2.95 1.44
C ALA A 61 -9.73 -2.02 2.14
N VAL A 62 -11.03 -2.18 1.87
CA VAL A 62 -12.10 -1.37 2.48
C VAL A 62 -12.16 -1.56 4.01
N PHE A 63 -12.04 -2.81 4.48
CA PHE A 63 -12.05 -3.08 5.92
C PHE A 63 -10.88 -2.40 6.63
N MET A 64 -9.68 -2.45 6.05
CA MET A 64 -8.50 -1.87 6.68
C MET A 64 -8.46 -0.34 6.61
N GLU A 65 -9.07 0.28 5.59
CA GLU A 65 -9.31 1.73 5.60
C GLU A 65 -10.19 2.13 6.79
N ALA A 66 -11.32 1.44 7.00
CA ALA A 66 -12.20 1.74 8.14
C ALA A 66 -11.49 1.55 9.50
N VAL A 67 -10.59 0.56 9.60
CA VAL A 67 -9.74 0.39 10.79
C VAL A 67 -8.73 1.53 10.92
N ALA A 68 -8.14 1.99 9.81
CA ALA A 68 -7.20 3.10 9.81
C ALA A 68 -7.88 4.39 10.28
N ASP A 69 -9.05 4.73 9.73
CA ASP A 69 -9.84 5.91 10.13
C ASP A 69 -10.16 5.88 11.62
N TRP A 70 -10.57 4.72 12.13
CA TRP A 70 -10.84 4.53 13.56
C TRP A 70 -9.58 4.76 14.42
N LEU A 71 -8.44 4.19 14.03
CA LEU A 71 -7.17 4.34 14.75
C LEU A 71 -6.65 5.79 14.69
N LEU A 72 -6.72 6.43 13.53
CA LEU A 72 -6.34 7.83 13.34
C LEU A 72 -7.25 8.76 14.15
N GLY A 73 -8.55 8.48 14.20
CA GLY A 73 -9.50 9.21 15.05
C GLY A 73 -9.23 9.06 16.56
N ILE A 74 -8.71 7.92 17.01
CA ILE A 74 -8.23 7.77 18.40
C ILE A 74 -6.96 8.58 18.63
N ARG A 75 -6.05 8.56 17.66
CA ARG A 75 -4.77 9.28 17.75
C ARG A 75 -4.96 10.79 17.82
N THR A 76 -5.76 11.36 16.91
CA THR A 76 -6.02 12.81 16.87
C THR A 76 -6.69 13.33 18.13
N LYS A 77 -7.51 12.51 18.80
CA LYS A 77 -8.11 12.86 20.09
C LYS A 77 -7.12 12.90 21.25
N LYS A 78 -5.98 12.20 21.14
CA LYS A 78 -4.96 12.12 22.20
C LYS A 78 -3.89 13.20 22.06
N GLU A 79 -3.54 13.57 20.85
CA GLU A 79 -2.64 14.69 20.62
C GLU A 79 -3.35 15.99 21.06
N GLU A 80 -2.61 16.90 21.69
CA GLU A 80 -3.01 18.28 22.02
C GLU A 80 -3.79 18.95 20.88
N PRO A 81 -4.61 20.01 21.11
CA PRO A 81 -5.56 20.51 20.11
C PRO A 81 -4.91 20.76 18.75
N VAL A 82 -5.05 19.76 17.88
CA VAL A 82 -4.57 19.76 16.50
C VAL A 82 -5.54 20.65 15.72
N GLN A 83 -5.00 21.67 15.05
CA GLN A 83 -5.79 22.54 14.19
C GLN A 83 -6.06 21.84 12.86
N PHE A 84 -5.00 21.27 12.27
CA PHE A 84 -5.09 20.54 11.02
C PHE A 84 -4.34 19.21 11.10
N ALA A 85 -4.97 18.15 10.60
CA ALA A 85 -4.39 16.82 10.52
C ALA A 85 -4.45 16.31 9.08
N ILE A 86 -3.30 16.16 8.45
CA ILE A 86 -3.16 15.63 7.09
C ILE A 86 -2.61 14.21 7.20
N PHE A 87 -3.31 13.26 6.59
CA PHE A 87 -2.93 11.85 6.58
C PHE A 87 -2.52 11.41 5.19
N ILE A 88 -1.74 10.33 5.12
CA ILE A 88 -1.40 9.72 3.83
C ILE A 88 -2.67 9.31 3.06
N SER A 89 -2.59 9.41 1.73
CA SER A 89 -3.65 8.94 0.82
C SER A 89 -4.19 7.54 1.22
N PRO A 90 -5.52 7.34 1.18
CA PRO A 90 -6.17 6.05 1.48
C PRO A 90 -5.63 4.87 0.68
N ILE A 91 -5.04 5.14 -0.48
CA ILE A 91 -4.42 4.14 -1.36
C ILE A 91 -3.38 3.29 -0.60
N ALA A 92 -2.61 3.88 0.31
CA ALA A 92 -1.62 3.12 1.09
C ALA A 92 -2.30 2.07 2.01
N PHE A 93 -3.42 2.43 2.63
CA PHE A 93 -4.22 1.51 3.44
C PHE A 93 -4.88 0.42 2.59
N TYR A 94 -5.34 0.76 1.38
CA TYR A 94 -5.86 -0.22 0.43
C TYR A 94 -4.83 -1.25 0.01
N PHE A 95 -3.59 -0.83 -0.29
CA PHE A 95 -2.52 -1.77 -0.60
C PHE A 95 -2.18 -2.66 0.60
N GLY A 96 -1.99 -2.07 1.78
CA GLY A 96 -1.70 -2.82 3.01
C GLY A 96 -2.80 -3.85 3.31
N GLY A 97 -4.06 -3.43 3.29
CA GLY A 97 -5.21 -4.28 3.57
C GLY A 97 -5.48 -5.34 2.51
N GLY A 98 -5.30 -5.00 1.23
CA GLY A 98 -5.40 -5.96 0.13
C GLY A 98 -4.39 -7.10 0.29
N PHE A 99 -3.12 -6.79 0.59
CA PHE A 99 -2.10 -7.82 0.85
C PHE A 99 -2.42 -8.66 2.09
N LEU A 100 -2.82 -8.04 3.21
CA LEU A 100 -3.21 -8.77 4.41
C LEU A 100 -4.33 -9.78 4.11
N ALA A 101 -5.37 -9.35 3.39
CA ALA A 101 -6.49 -10.21 3.05
C ALA A 101 -6.11 -11.32 2.07
N LEU A 102 -5.28 -11.05 1.06
CA LEU A 102 -4.73 -12.10 0.18
C LEU A 102 -3.94 -13.13 0.98
N GLY A 103 -3.16 -12.67 1.97
CA GLY A 103 -2.35 -13.51 2.82
C GLY A 103 -3.16 -14.43 3.74
N ILE A 104 -4.25 -13.92 4.31
CA ILE A 104 -5.20 -14.72 5.11
C ILE A 104 -5.99 -15.67 4.21
N PHE A 105 -6.47 -15.16 3.08
CA PHE A 105 -7.31 -15.90 2.15
C PHE A 105 -6.58 -17.09 1.54
N SER A 106 -5.27 -16.97 1.26
CA SER A 106 -4.47 -18.04 0.64
C SER A 106 -4.54 -19.37 1.40
N ARG A 107 -4.64 -19.33 2.73
CA ARG A 107 -4.77 -20.51 3.59
C ARG A 107 -6.23 -20.84 3.89
N PHE A 108 -7.05 -19.81 4.09
CA PHE A 108 -8.45 -19.99 4.44
C PHE A 108 -9.22 -20.75 3.35
N ILE A 109 -9.05 -20.37 2.07
CA ILE A 109 -9.85 -20.93 0.99
C ILE A 109 -9.59 -22.43 0.77
N LEU A 110 -8.34 -22.88 0.82
CA LEU A 110 -8.02 -24.31 0.68
C LEU A 110 -8.55 -25.12 1.86
N THR A 111 -8.45 -24.55 3.08
CA THR A 111 -9.02 -25.17 4.28
C THR A 111 -10.54 -25.29 4.18
N LEU A 112 -11.20 -24.26 3.66
CA LEU A 112 -12.64 -24.25 3.44
C LEU A 112 -13.05 -25.30 2.41
N ILE A 113 -12.36 -25.37 1.27
CA ILE A 113 -12.63 -26.39 0.23
C ILE A 113 -12.43 -27.80 0.81
N ARG A 114 -11.37 -28.02 1.60
CA ARG A 114 -11.12 -29.30 2.28
C ARG A 114 -12.22 -29.68 3.26
N LYS A 115 -12.84 -28.71 3.95
CA LYS A 115 -13.95 -28.97 4.89
C LYS A 115 -15.28 -29.20 4.19
N LEU A 116 -15.51 -28.56 3.04
CA LEU A 116 -16.78 -28.62 2.29
C LEU A 116 -16.85 -29.79 1.30
N LYS A 117 -15.70 -30.41 0.97
CA LYS A 117 -15.61 -31.54 0.05
C LYS A 117 -15.00 -32.74 0.77
N ASP A 118 -15.38 -33.94 0.35
CA ASP A 118 -14.71 -35.15 0.82
C ASP A 118 -13.22 -35.16 0.43
N GLU A 119 -12.43 -35.97 1.13
CA GLU A 119 -10.98 -35.99 1.00
C GLU A 119 -10.53 -36.36 -0.42
N GLU A 120 -11.26 -37.24 -1.12
CA GLU A 120 -10.96 -37.63 -2.49
C GLU A 120 -11.15 -36.47 -3.46
N HIS A 121 -12.29 -35.76 -3.38
CA HIS A 121 -12.55 -34.58 -4.21
C HIS A 121 -11.55 -33.45 -3.95
N TYR A 122 -11.17 -33.22 -2.70
CA TYR A 122 -10.14 -32.26 -2.35
C TYR A 122 -8.78 -32.65 -2.95
N ALA A 123 -8.37 -33.91 -2.80
CA ALA A 123 -7.10 -34.41 -3.34
C ALA A 123 -7.06 -34.26 -4.87
N GLN A 124 -8.13 -34.63 -5.58
CA GLN A 124 -8.21 -34.44 -7.04
C GLN A 124 -8.15 -32.96 -7.45
N PHE A 125 -8.75 -32.05 -6.67
CA PHE A 125 -8.66 -30.62 -6.93
C PHE A 125 -7.25 -30.06 -6.73
N ILE A 126 -6.56 -30.47 -5.66
CA ILE A 126 -5.16 -30.10 -5.43
C ILE A 126 -4.26 -30.65 -6.54
N THR A 127 -4.42 -31.91 -6.94
CA THR A 127 -3.68 -32.49 -8.08
C THR A 127 -3.94 -31.71 -9.37
N TYR A 128 -5.18 -31.29 -9.63
CA TYR A 128 -5.50 -30.42 -10.76
C TYR A 128 -4.75 -29.07 -10.69
N LEU A 129 -4.76 -28.40 -9.54
CA LEU A 129 -4.04 -27.13 -9.36
C LEU A 129 -2.53 -27.30 -9.54
N GLN A 130 -1.96 -28.35 -8.96
CA GLN A 130 -0.53 -28.65 -9.02
C GLN A 130 -0.07 -28.91 -10.45
N ARG A 131 -0.80 -29.74 -11.22
CA ARG A 131 -0.50 -29.99 -12.65
C ARG A 131 -0.71 -28.77 -13.52
N LYS A 132 -1.74 -27.96 -13.23
CA LYS A 132 -2.00 -26.74 -14.00
C LYS A 132 -0.91 -25.69 -13.82
N GLN A 133 -0.32 -25.62 -12.63
CA GLN A 133 0.68 -24.62 -12.28
C GLN A 133 2.12 -25.16 -12.28
N ASN A 134 2.31 -26.48 -12.48
CA ASN A 134 3.59 -27.18 -12.36
C ASN A 134 4.30 -26.92 -11.02
N MET A 135 3.53 -26.79 -9.93
CA MET A 135 4.03 -26.37 -8.62
C MET A 135 3.30 -27.06 -7.47
N ASN A 136 3.95 -27.19 -6.31
CA ASN A 136 3.27 -27.55 -5.07
C ASN A 136 2.47 -26.35 -4.53
N VAL A 137 1.21 -26.23 -4.98
CA VAL A 137 0.33 -25.10 -4.68
C VAL A 137 0.03 -24.94 -3.19
N GLU A 138 -0.12 -26.03 -2.45
CA GLU A 138 -0.38 -25.95 -1.00
C GLU A 138 0.81 -25.32 -0.27
N ARG A 139 2.02 -25.79 -0.56
CA ARG A 139 3.23 -25.24 0.04
C ARG A 139 3.46 -23.80 -0.40
N LEU A 140 3.28 -23.51 -1.69
CA LEU A 140 3.41 -22.16 -2.24
C LEU A 140 2.44 -21.17 -1.55
N ASN A 141 1.16 -21.52 -1.43
CA ASN A 141 0.15 -20.66 -0.81
C ASN A 141 0.43 -20.32 0.65
N VAL A 142 1.03 -21.25 1.41
CA VAL A 142 1.46 -20.96 2.79
C VAL A 142 2.56 -19.89 2.80
N HIS A 143 3.59 -20.04 1.96
CA HIS A 143 4.72 -19.10 1.94
C HIS A 143 4.33 -17.75 1.33
N LEU A 144 3.53 -17.75 0.26
CA LEU A 144 2.95 -16.52 -0.30
C LEU A 144 2.03 -15.85 0.71
N GLY A 145 1.24 -16.64 1.45
CA GLY A 145 0.36 -16.13 2.50
C GLY A 145 1.13 -15.36 3.57
N ILE A 146 2.19 -15.97 4.09
CA ILE A 146 3.09 -15.33 5.05
C ILE A 146 3.75 -14.08 4.46
N ALA A 147 4.25 -14.16 3.22
CA ALA A 147 4.88 -13.02 2.57
C ALA A 147 3.92 -11.83 2.40
N PHE A 148 2.68 -12.09 1.97
CA PHE A 148 1.65 -11.06 1.87
C PHE A 148 1.22 -10.49 3.22
N ILE A 149 1.15 -11.32 4.27
CA ILE A 149 0.88 -10.82 5.62
C ILE A 149 2.00 -9.87 6.08
N ILE A 150 3.26 -10.27 5.92
CA ILE A 150 4.41 -9.44 6.32
C ILE A 150 4.43 -8.14 5.53
N LEU A 151 4.27 -8.21 4.20
CA LEU A 151 4.28 -7.03 3.33
C LEU A 151 3.11 -6.10 3.64
N GLY A 152 1.90 -6.65 3.73
CA GLY A 152 0.68 -5.89 4.02
C GLY A 152 0.74 -5.24 5.40
N ALA A 153 1.17 -5.96 6.44
CA ALA A 153 1.38 -5.41 7.78
C ALA A 153 2.44 -4.31 7.77
N GLY A 154 3.56 -4.52 7.08
CA GLY A 154 4.63 -3.52 6.96
C GLY A 154 4.12 -2.23 6.32
N ILE A 155 3.49 -2.31 5.14
CA ILE A 155 2.92 -1.15 4.46
C ILE A 155 1.88 -0.45 5.33
N TYR A 156 0.99 -1.23 5.97
CA TYR A 156 -0.07 -0.68 6.80
C TYR A 156 0.47 0.06 8.04
N LEU A 157 1.49 -0.49 8.70
CA LEU A 157 2.15 0.16 9.84
C LEU A 157 2.89 1.43 9.42
N LEU A 158 3.58 1.42 8.28
CA LEU A 158 4.23 2.62 7.74
C LEU A 158 3.19 3.69 7.39
N ALA A 159 2.09 3.31 6.76
CA ALA A 159 0.99 4.22 6.44
C ALA A 159 0.37 4.85 7.70
N LEU A 160 0.12 4.07 8.76
CA LEU A 160 -0.36 4.60 10.04
C LEU A 160 0.64 5.56 10.70
N ASN A 161 1.95 5.38 10.45
CA ASN A 161 2.98 6.28 10.91
C ASN A 161 3.20 7.49 9.99
N THR A 162 2.44 7.64 8.90
CA THR A 162 2.61 8.73 7.95
C THR A 162 1.54 9.79 8.12
N TYR A 163 1.94 10.98 8.56
CA TYR A 163 1.01 12.07 8.86
C TYR A 163 1.75 13.42 8.99
N THR A 164 0.98 14.50 8.90
CA THR A 164 1.38 15.86 9.28
C THR A 164 0.30 16.43 10.20
N LEU A 165 0.67 16.90 11.39
CA LEU A 165 -0.22 17.60 12.32
C LEU A 165 0.29 19.03 12.50
N PHE A 166 -0.59 20.00 12.29
CA PHE A 166 -0.38 21.39 12.64
C PHE A 166 -1.09 21.67 13.97
N GLY A 167 -0.30 21.79 15.03
CA GLY A 167 -0.77 22.17 16.36
C GLY A 167 -0.79 23.68 16.54
N LYS A 168 -1.00 24.14 17.78
CA LYS A 168 -0.98 25.58 18.10
C LYS A 168 0.41 26.20 18.10
N GLU A 169 1.44 25.43 18.45
CA GLU A 169 2.80 25.93 18.66
C GLU A 169 3.84 25.24 17.77
N ASN A 170 3.49 24.08 17.20
CA ASN A 170 4.42 23.27 16.43
C ASN A 170 3.72 22.54 15.28
N VAL A 171 4.52 22.22 14.27
CA VAL A 171 4.20 21.25 13.23
C VAL A 171 4.93 19.94 13.51
N LYS A 172 4.18 18.85 13.57
CA LYS A 172 4.70 17.48 13.69
C LYS A 172 4.47 16.75 12.40
N TYR A 173 5.49 16.11 11.84
CA TYR A 173 5.31 15.27 10.68
C TYR A 173 6.16 14.01 10.74
N SER A 174 5.67 12.98 10.06
CA SER A 174 6.35 11.69 9.92
C SER A 174 6.11 11.22 8.50
N SER A 175 7.19 10.99 7.76
CA SER A 175 7.14 10.53 6.36
C SER A 175 7.00 9.00 6.31
N PHE A 176 6.67 8.47 5.13
CA PHE A 176 6.42 7.02 4.95
C PHE A 176 7.59 6.10 5.36
N TRP A 177 8.82 6.58 5.25
CA TRP A 177 10.03 5.83 5.62
C TRP A 177 10.63 6.26 6.96
N ASP A 178 10.02 7.23 7.63
CA ASP A 178 10.51 7.69 8.92
C ASP A 178 10.07 6.71 10.02
N LEU A 179 11.03 6.32 10.87
CA LEU A 179 10.77 5.46 12.04
C LEU A 179 10.20 6.25 13.23
N GLY A 180 10.12 7.58 13.12
CA GLY A 180 9.60 8.45 14.17
C GLY A 180 9.19 9.79 13.59
N SER A 181 8.46 10.56 14.39
CA SER A 181 8.00 11.88 14.02
C SER A 181 9.06 12.94 14.32
N LYS A 182 9.18 13.92 13.43
CA LYS A 182 9.86 15.19 13.72
C LYS A 182 8.84 16.21 14.21
N SER A 183 9.28 17.12 15.07
CA SER A 183 8.47 18.20 15.62
C SER A 183 9.26 19.49 15.53
N TYR A 184 8.66 20.53 14.95
CA TYR A 184 9.26 21.84 14.78
C TYR A 184 8.33 22.89 15.39
N SER A 185 8.86 23.71 16.30
CA SER A 185 8.18 24.92 16.74
C SER A 185 8.01 25.88 15.57
N TYR A 186 6.95 26.68 15.57
CA TYR A 186 6.78 27.72 14.56
C TYR A 186 7.89 28.79 14.60
N GLU A 187 8.55 28.96 15.75
CA GLU A 187 9.73 29.82 15.86
C GLU A 187 10.95 29.28 15.10
N GLU A 188 10.97 27.98 14.78
CA GLU A 188 12.02 27.34 13.99
C GLU A 188 11.76 27.45 12.48
N ILE A 189 10.60 27.98 12.07
CA ILE A 189 10.37 28.29 10.66
C ILE A 189 11.26 29.47 10.27
N GLU A 190 12.06 29.23 9.23
CA GLU A 190 12.89 30.26 8.61
C GLU A 190 12.06 31.03 7.58
N LYS A 191 11.34 30.30 6.71
CA LYS A 191 10.46 30.90 5.70
C LYS A 191 9.45 29.91 5.11
N ILE A 192 8.41 30.47 4.49
CA ILE A 192 7.41 29.72 3.74
C ILE A 192 7.47 30.18 2.29
N ILE A 193 7.66 29.23 1.38
CA ILE A 193 7.79 29.49 -0.06
C ILE A 193 6.57 28.90 -0.77
N CYS A 194 5.92 29.70 -1.62
CA CYS A 194 4.91 29.24 -2.56
C CYS A 194 5.54 29.11 -3.95
N TYR A 195 5.41 27.93 -4.56
CA TYR A 195 5.86 27.62 -5.91
C TYR A 195 4.64 27.42 -6.81
N ASP A 196 4.62 28.05 -7.98
CA ASP A 196 3.55 27.96 -8.98
C ASP A 196 3.61 26.68 -9.83
N ALA A 197 4.80 26.09 -9.93
CA ALA A 197 5.06 24.90 -10.72
C ALA A 197 6.15 24.02 -10.11
N PHE A 198 6.26 22.79 -10.62
CA PHE A 198 7.38 21.89 -10.35
C PHE A 198 7.77 21.07 -11.58
N GLU A 199 9.01 20.60 -11.63
CA GLU A 199 9.47 19.69 -12.69
C GLU A 199 9.16 18.25 -12.24
N ALA A 200 8.34 17.56 -13.02
CA ALA A 200 8.05 16.15 -12.79
C ALA A 200 9.26 15.28 -13.16
N PRO A 201 9.38 14.04 -12.64
CA PRO A 201 10.54 13.17 -12.93
C PRO A 201 10.76 12.83 -14.41
N ASN A 202 9.77 13.08 -15.27
CA ASN A 202 9.86 12.92 -16.71
C ASN A 202 10.40 14.17 -17.45
N GLY A 203 10.76 15.23 -16.71
CA GLY A 203 11.23 16.51 -17.24
C GLY A 203 10.12 17.50 -17.63
N ASN A 204 8.85 17.13 -17.43
CA ASN A 204 7.75 18.03 -17.76
C ASN A 204 7.48 18.99 -16.61
N THR A 205 7.34 20.28 -16.92
CA THR A 205 6.81 21.28 -15.98
C THR A 205 5.33 21.02 -15.73
N VAL A 206 4.95 20.91 -14.47
CA VAL A 206 3.56 20.81 -14.01
C VAL A 206 3.23 22.09 -13.26
N TYR A 207 2.30 22.88 -13.82
CA TYR A 207 1.76 24.09 -13.19
C TYR A 207 0.73 23.67 -12.14
N ARG A 208 1.19 23.57 -10.90
CA ARG A 208 0.38 23.27 -9.72
C ARG A 208 1.06 23.94 -8.54
N GLU A 209 0.31 24.81 -7.89
CA GLU A 209 0.77 25.51 -6.69
C GLU A 209 1.09 24.51 -5.59
N HIS A 210 2.21 24.73 -4.91
CA HIS A 210 2.58 23.95 -3.73
C HIS A 210 3.48 24.77 -2.82
N TYR A 211 3.53 24.36 -1.57
CA TYR A 211 4.15 25.13 -0.52
C TYR A 211 5.28 24.36 0.15
N VAL A 212 6.32 25.09 0.53
CA VAL A 212 7.48 24.55 1.23
C VAL A 212 7.76 25.38 2.47
N ILE A 213 7.72 24.73 3.63
CA ILE A 213 8.14 25.32 4.90
C ILE A 213 9.61 24.95 5.10
N LYS A 214 10.48 25.95 5.15
CA LYS A 214 11.91 25.78 5.47
C LYS A 214 12.12 26.03 6.96
N PHE A 215 12.79 25.09 7.63
CA PHE A 215 13.17 25.22 9.03
C PHE A 215 14.64 25.65 9.13
N ARG A 216 14.97 26.33 10.24
CA ARG A 216 16.33 26.86 10.50
C ARG A 216 17.43 25.79 10.56
N ASP A 217 17.08 24.52 10.75
CA ASP A 217 18.01 23.39 10.72
C ASP A 217 18.31 22.88 9.29
N GLY A 218 17.75 23.53 8.26
CA GLY A 218 17.87 23.16 6.86
C GLY A 218 16.90 22.06 6.40
N GLN A 219 16.08 21.52 7.30
CA GLN A 219 15.01 20.58 6.92
C GLN A 219 13.85 21.34 6.29
N SER A 220 12.97 20.60 5.61
CA SER A 220 11.80 21.21 5.01
C SER A 220 10.60 20.29 4.99
N TRP A 221 9.42 20.89 5.15
CA TRP A 221 8.15 20.27 4.87
C TRP A 221 7.63 20.72 3.51
N ASN A 222 7.03 19.83 2.72
CA ASN A 222 6.53 20.12 1.37
C ASN A 222 5.11 19.57 1.16
N SER A 223 4.16 20.42 0.78
CA SER A 223 2.75 20.02 0.61
C SER A 223 2.53 18.95 -0.46
N ARG A 224 3.38 18.86 -1.48
CA ARG A 224 3.29 17.83 -2.51
C ARG A 224 3.57 16.43 -1.98
N ASN A 225 4.56 16.30 -1.09
CA ASN A 225 5.00 15.00 -0.59
C ASN A 225 4.42 14.67 0.78
N GLN A 226 4.06 15.68 1.56
CA GLN A 226 3.66 15.57 2.97
C GLN A 226 2.32 16.26 3.27
N GLY A 227 1.72 16.90 2.27
CA GLY A 227 0.33 17.42 2.23
C GLY A 227 -0.62 16.52 1.42
N TYR A 228 -0.14 15.33 1.05
CA TYR A 228 -0.83 14.14 0.51
C TYR A 228 -2.03 14.36 -0.42
N ASP A 229 -1.89 15.28 -1.37
CA ASP A 229 -2.85 15.62 -2.44
C ASP A 229 -4.20 16.18 -1.95
N GLU A 230 -4.26 16.73 -0.73
CA GLU A 230 -5.41 17.50 -0.23
C GLU A 230 -5.18 19.01 -0.49
N ASP A 231 -5.18 19.42 -1.77
CA ASP A 231 -4.85 20.79 -2.21
C ASP A 231 -5.64 21.84 -1.40
N ASP A 232 -6.98 21.72 -1.32
CA ASP A 232 -7.84 22.65 -0.57
C ASP A 232 -7.44 22.80 0.90
N LYS A 233 -7.03 21.70 1.54
CA LYS A 233 -6.66 21.70 2.96
C LYS A 233 -5.24 22.21 3.18
N ASN A 234 -4.35 21.99 2.21
CA ASN A 234 -3.05 22.63 2.23
C ASN A 234 -3.26 24.14 2.18
N ASP A 235 -4.10 24.66 1.28
CA ASP A 235 -4.40 26.09 1.20
C ASP A 235 -4.94 26.64 2.54
N GLU A 236 -5.89 25.93 3.17
CA GLU A 236 -6.40 26.29 4.51
C GLU A 236 -5.28 26.36 5.57
N VAL A 237 -4.37 25.37 5.58
CA VAL A 237 -3.21 25.37 6.49
C VAL A 237 -2.31 26.58 6.22
N PHE A 238 -2.08 26.92 4.95
CA PHE A 238 -1.21 28.02 4.59
C PHE A 238 -1.79 29.39 4.93
N TYR A 239 -3.07 29.61 4.64
CA TYR A 239 -3.76 30.82 5.09
C TYR A 239 -3.71 30.96 6.61
N TRP A 240 -3.93 29.86 7.33
CA TRP A 240 -3.84 29.88 8.79
C TRP A 240 -2.42 30.20 9.29
N LEU A 241 -1.37 29.64 8.65
CA LEU A 241 0.02 29.94 9.00
C LEU A 241 0.39 31.40 8.71
N GLU A 242 -0.08 31.96 7.60
CA GLU A 242 0.12 33.37 7.24
C GLU A 242 -0.55 34.32 8.24
N GLU A 243 -1.76 34.01 8.68
CA GLU A 243 -2.46 34.81 9.70
C GLU A 243 -1.82 34.70 11.09
N THR A 244 -1.24 33.54 11.41
CA THR A 244 -0.74 33.24 12.75
C THR A 244 0.71 33.65 12.95
N LEU A 245 1.53 33.59 11.90
CA LEU A 245 2.97 33.84 11.97
C LEU A 245 3.32 35.17 11.30
N PRO A 246 4.20 35.99 11.91
CA PRO A 246 4.66 37.24 11.32
C PRO A 246 5.74 36.97 10.25
N LEU A 247 5.47 36.07 9.31
CA LEU A 247 6.38 35.68 8.24
C LEU A 247 5.79 36.12 6.90
N GLU A 248 6.60 36.78 6.08
CA GLU A 248 6.21 37.10 4.70
C GLU A 248 6.29 35.84 3.84
N LEU A 249 5.25 35.60 3.04
CA LEU A 249 5.23 34.56 2.02
C LEU A 249 6.14 34.96 0.86
N GLU A 250 7.14 34.13 0.58
CA GLU A 250 7.97 34.27 -0.62
C GLU A 250 7.29 33.55 -1.78
N PHE A 251 6.90 34.30 -2.81
CA PHE A 251 6.48 33.72 -4.09
C PHE A 251 7.72 33.47 -4.95
N GLN A 252 7.89 32.23 -5.37
CA GLN A 252 9.00 31.83 -6.22
C GLN A 252 8.47 31.23 -7.53
N ASP A 253 8.55 32.01 -8.60
CA ASP A 253 8.31 31.52 -9.95
C ASP A 253 9.46 30.55 -10.32
N MET A 254 9.10 29.34 -10.75
CA MET A 254 10.10 28.38 -11.23
C MET A 254 10.72 28.73 -12.59
N ASN A 255 10.33 29.87 -13.18
CA ASN A 255 10.84 30.32 -14.47
C ASN A 255 11.52 31.71 -14.35
N PRO A 256 12.64 31.85 -13.62
CA PRO A 256 13.53 32.97 -13.85
C PRO A 256 14.22 32.69 -15.19
N GLU A 257 13.91 33.50 -16.19
CA GLU A 257 14.44 33.45 -17.58
C GLU A 257 15.85 32.87 -17.76
#